data_AF-A0A2P5X571-F1
#
_entry.id   AF-A0A2P5X571-F1
#
_cell.length_a   1.000
_cell.length_b   1.000
_cell.length_c   1.000
_cell.angle_alpha   90.00
_cell.angle_beta   90.00
_cell.angle_gamma   90.00
#
_symmetry.space_group_name_H-M   'P 1'
#
loop_
_entity.id
_entity.type
_entity.pdbx_description
1 polymer ?
#
loop_
_entity_poly.entity_id
_entity_poly.type
_entity_poly.pdbx_seq_one_letter_code
_entity_poly.pdbx_strand_id
1 'polypeptide(L)'
;MAKDKGKPFLARLCANYCRFIPQAAEMFLKTHDDVFASRPKLQVLQSIYNGKKGIAFTEHESYWRSVRKLCSQQLFTVSKIESFASSRKELLTHFIESLKKAATTKEVVNISKMVGNLNEKMTLKMILGLVEKWQQEGERNCSRVGSAAVQ
;
A
#
# COMPACT_ATOMS: atom_id res chain seq x y z
N MET A 1 -30.03 1.86 -40.07
CA MET A 1 -29.82 3.19 -39.46
C MET A 1 -28.55 3.16 -38.63
N ALA A 2 -27.47 3.71 -39.19
CA ALA A 2 -26.16 3.74 -38.56
C ALA A 2 -25.97 5.06 -37.80
N LYS A 3 -25.46 4.99 -36.56
CA LYS A 3 -24.25 5.71 -36.07
C LYS A 3 -24.21 5.68 -34.54
N ASP A 4 -23.64 4.61 -34.01
CA ASP A 4 -22.80 4.68 -32.82
C ASP A 4 -21.53 5.46 -33.23
N LYS A 5 -21.32 6.69 -32.71
CA LYS A 5 -20.02 7.39 -32.56
C LYS A 5 -20.20 8.64 -31.68
N GLY A 6 -19.83 8.58 -30.39
CA GLY A 6 -19.71 9.82 -29.60
C GLY A 6 -19.26 9.70 -28.15
N LYS A 7 -19.42 8.54 -27.51
CA LYS A 7 -19.10 8.38 -26.07
C LYS A 7 -17.69 7.90 -25.71
N PRO A 8 -16.84 7.33 -26.60
CA PRO A 8 -15.48 6.94 -26.20
C PRO A 8 -14.45 8.09 -26.31
N PHE A 9 -14.75 9.18 -27.02
CA PHE A 9 -13.78 10.25 -27.26
C PHE A 9 -13.60 11.17 -26.04
N LEU A 10 -14.68 11.49 -25.33
CA LEU A 10 -14.62 12.29 -24.09
C LEU A 10 -13.90 11.55 -22.96
N ALA A 11 -14.14 10.24 -22.80
CA ALA A 11 -13.44 9.43 -21.79
C ALA A 11 -11.93 9.36 -22.03
N ARG A 12 -11.49 9.36 -23.29
CA ARG A 12 -10.07 9.29 -23.67
C ARG A 12 -9.36 10.65 -23.64
N LEU A 13 -10.09 11.75 -23.88
CA LEU A 13 -9.57 13.11 -23.70
C LEU A 13 -9.35 13.45 -22.21
N CYS A 14 -10.27 13.04 -21.33
CA CYS A 14 -10.21 13.33 -19.89
C CYS A 14 -9.00 12.67 -19.20
N ALA A 15 -8.58 11.47 -19.62
CA ALA A 15 -7.43 10.79 -19.01
C ALA A 15 -6.08 11.49 -19.27
N ASN A 16 -5.95 12.17 -20.42
CA ASN A 16 -4.70 12.83 -20.82
C ASN A 16 -4.68 14.33 -20.45
N TYR A 17 -5.82 15.01 -20.47
CA TYR A 17 -5.91 16.46 -20.20
C TYR A 17 -6.00 16.79 -18.70
N CYS A 18 -6.55 15.89 -17.87
CA CYS A 18 -6.77 16.15 -16.45
C CYS A 18 -5.51 15.96 -15.57
N ARG A 19 -4.38 15.54 -16.14
CA ARG A 19 -3.17 15.19 -15.37
C ARG A 19 -2.39 16.39 -14.83
N PHE A 20 -2.60 17.61 -15.36
CA PHE A 20 -1.73 18.75 -15.04
C PHE A 20 -2.43 20.09 -14.75
N ILE A 21 -3.77 20.18 -14.78
CA ILE A 21 -4.49 21.42 -14.49
C ILE A 21 -5.19 21.30 -13.13
N PRO A 22 -4.79 22.08 -12.10
CA PRO A 22 -5.42 22.02 -10.77
C PRO A 22 -6.94 22.22 -10.78
N GLN A 23 -7.43 23.09 -11.66
CA GLN A 23 -8.87 23.34 -11.85
C GLN A 23 -9.60 22.11 -12.38
N ALA A 24 -8.97 21.33 -13.26
CA ALA A 24 -9.54 20.07 -13.73
C ALA A 24 -9.60 19.05 -12.57
N ALA A 25 -8.53 18.91 -11.79
CA ALA A 25 -8.53 18.01 -10.63
C ALA A 25 -9.64 18.38 -9.62
N GLU A 26 -9.89 19.67 -9.38
CA GLU A 26 -10.99 20.13 -8.53
C GLU A 26 -12.37 19.75 -9.08
N MET A 27 -12.60 19.95 -10.38
CA MET A 27 -13.85 19.56 -11.03
C MET A 27 -14.11 18.05 -10.91
N PHE A 28 -13.08 17.21 -11.04
CA PHE A 28 -13.21 15.75 -10.98
C PHE A 28 -13.28 15.19 -9.55
N LEU A 29 -12.51 15.73 -8.60
CA LEU A 29 -12.35 15.18 -7.26
C LEU A 29 -13.25 15.85 -6.20
N LYS A 30 -13.83 17.02 -6.50
CA LYS A 30 -14.75 17.72 -5.59
C LYS A 30 -16.12 17.96 -6.21
N THR A 31 -16.19 18.60 -7.37
CA THR A 31 -17.48 19.06 -7.94
C THR A 31 -18.32 17.91 -8.51
N HIS A 32 -17.66 16.94 -9.14
CA HIS A 32 -18.30 15.78 -9.76
C HIS A 32 -17.77 14.46 -9.19
N ASP A 33 -17.38 14.47 -7.91
CA ASP A 33 -16.73 13.33 -7.27
C ASP A 33 -17.62 12.08 -7.29
N ASP A 34 -18.93 12.19 -7.05
CA ASP A 34 -19.89 11.07 -7.07
C ASP A 34 -19.92 10.34 -8.44
N VAL A 35 -19.86 11.11 -9.54
CA VAL A 35 -19.87 10.56 -10.90
C VAL A 35 -18.58 9.79 -11.21
N PHE A 36 -17.44 10.24 -10.69
CA PHE A 36 -16.12 9.67 -10.94
C PHE A 36 -15.57 8.80 -9.79
N ALA A 37 -16.34 8.61 -8.72
CA ALA A 37 -15.91 7.85 -7.55
C ALA A 37 -15.84 6.34 -7.84
N SER A 38 -16.70 5.85 -8.75
CA SER A 38 -16.74 4.43 -9.10
C SER A 38 -15.48 3.99 -9.85
N ARG A 39 -14.92 2.84 -9.46
CA ARG A 39 -13.73 2.24 -10.07
C ARG A 39 -14.14 1.17 -11.08
N PRO A 40 -13.51 1.11 -12.28
CA PRO A 40 -13.80 0.06 -13.26
C PRO A 40 -13.54 -1.33 -12.69
N LYS A 41 -14.42 -2.30 -13.00
CA LYS A 41 -14.20 -3.71 -12.64
C LYS A 41 -13.03 -4.27 -13.43
N LEU A 42 -11.94 -4.60 -12.74
CA LEU A 42 -10.80 -5.30 -13.33
C LEU A 42 -10.93 -6.79 -13.02
N GLN A 43 -10.93 -7.65 -14.06
CA GLN A 43 -11.04 -9.10 -13.90
C GLN A 43 -9.91 -9.68 -13.03
N VAL A 44 -8.68 -9.15 -13.17
CA VAL A 44 -7.52 -9.53 -12.34
C VAL A 44 -7.81 -9.38 -10.84
N LEU A 45 -8.59 -8.37 -10.46
CA LEU A 45 -8.95 -8.16 -9.06
C LEU A 45 -9.96 -9.19 -8.55
N GLN A 46 -10.81 -9.74 -9.41
CA GLN A 46 -11.71 -10.83 -9.01
C GLN A 46 -10.91 -12.08 -8.63
N SER A 47 -9.84 -12.37 -9.36
CA SER A 47 -8.91 -13.45 -9.03
C SER A 47 -8.12 -13.15 -7.75
N ILE A 48 -7.59 -11.93 -7.59
CA ILE A 48 -6.81 -11.55 -6.39
C ILE A 48 -7.67 -11.57 -5.12
N TYR A 49 -8.88 -11.03 -5.20
CA TYR A 49 -9.78 -10.97 -4.04
C TYR A 49 -10.62 -12.24 -3.86
N ASN A 50 -10.46 -13.27 -4.70
CA ASN A 50 -11.32 -14.46 -4.73
C ASN A 50 -12.81 -14.09 -4.69
N GLY A 51 -13.22 -13.11 -5.51
CA GLY A 51 -14.59 -12.60 -5.57
C GLY A 51 -15.03 -11.73 -4.39
N LYS A 52 -14.17 -11.45 -3.39
CA LYS A 52 -14.48 -10.55 -2.27
C LYS A 52 -14.40 -9.07 -2.68
N LYS A 53 -15.15 -8.21 -1.99
CA LYS A 53 -15.07 -6.75 -2.17
C LYS A 53 -13.94 -6.16 -1.33
N GLY A 54 -13.12 -5.30 -1.92
CA GLY A 54 -12.06 -4.55 -1.23
C GLY A 54 -12.47 -3.10 -0.96
N ILE A 55 -11.53 -2.27 -0.48
CA ILE A 55 -11.76 -0.83 -0.31
C ILE A 55 -11.24 0.01 -1.50
N ALA A 56 -10.17 -0.43 -2.17
CA ALA A 56 -9.47 0.38 -3.17
C ALA A 56 -10.12 0.36 -4.56
N PHE A 57 -10.69 -0.79 -4.95
CA PHE A 57 -11.17 -1.04 -6.32
C PHE A 57 -12.64 -1.47 -6.38
N THR A 58 -13.39 -1.25 -5.31
CA THR A 58 -14.83 -1.51 -5.29
C THR A 58 -15.57 -0.28 -5.81
N GLU A 59 -16.67 -0.53 -6.51
CA GLU A 59 -17.56 0.51 -7.03
C GLU A 59 -18.11 1.38 -5.89
N HIS A 60 -18.50 2.61 -6.20
CA HIS A 60 -18.97 3.57 -5.20
C HIS A 60 -20.39 3.25 -4.73
N GLU A 61 -20.54 2.11 -4.04
CA GLU A 61 -21.79 1.61 -3.48
C GLU A 61 -21.89 1.93 -1.99
N SER A 62 -23.06 1.66 -1.38
CA SER A 62 -23.28 1.76 0.06
C SER A 62 -22.25 0.98 0.88
N TYR A 63 -21.85 -0.21 0.40
CA TYR A 63 -20.79 -1.01 1.02
C TYR A 63 -19.47 -0.26 1.14
N TRP A 64 -19.00 0.37 0.05
CA TRP A 64 -17.74 1.10 0.04
C TRP A 64 -17.77 2.29 0.99
N ARG A 65 -18.89 3.03 1.02
CA ARG A 65 -19.09 4.16 1.94
C ARG A 65 -19.03 3.72 3.40
N SER A 66 -19.69 2.62 3.74
CA SER A 66 -19.68 2.05 5.10
C SER A 66 -18.29 1.61 5.53
N VAL A 67 -17.57 0.87 4.68
CA VAL A 67 -16.20 0.42 4.98
C VAL A 67 -15.24 1.60 5.11
N ARG A 68 -15.32 2.60 4.21
CA ARG A 68 -14.51 3.82 4.31
C ARG A 68 -14.77 4.56 5.61
N LYS A 69 -16.04 4.73 6.00
CA LYS A 69 -16.41 5.36 7.27
C LYS A 69 -15.82 4.61 8.47
N LEU A 70 -15.93 3.28 8.48
CA LEU A 70 -15.34 2.42 9.52
C LEU A 70 -13.82 2.63 9.59
N CYS A 71 -13.11 2.57 8.47
CA CYS A 71 -11.66 2.78 8.43
C CYS A 71 -11.27 4.16 8.97
N SER A 72 -11.95 5.23 8.54
CA SER A 72 -11.68 6.59 9.02
C SER A 72 -11.94 6.74 10.52
N GLN A 73 -12.98 6.09 11.06
CA GLN A 73 -13.37 6.23 12.46
C GLN A 73 -12.61 5.30 13.42
N GLN A 74 -12.06 4.19 12.95
CA GLN A 74 -11.45 3.17 13.81
C GLN A 74 -9.97 2.96 13.55
N LEU A 75 -9.54 3.00 12.29
CA LEU A 75 -8.16 2.66 11.90
C LEU A 75 -7.29 3.91 11.74
N PHE A 76 -7.84 4.97 11.15
CA PHE A 76 -7.09 6.18 10.79
C PHE A 76 -7.39 7.38 11.69
N THR A 77 -7.70 7.13 12.97
CA THR A 77 -7.85 8.22 13.94
C THR A 77 -6.49 8.66 14.47
N VAL A 78 -6.40 9.93 14.89
CA VAL A 78 -5.18 10.49 15.49
C VAL A 78 -4.75 9.65 16.69
N SER A 79 -5.68 9.32 17.59
CA SER A 79 -5.42 8.47 18.76
C SER A 79 -4.87 7.09 18.37
N LYS A 80 -5.42 6.45 17.33
CA LYS A 80 -4.91 5.15 16.86
C LYS A 80 -3.50 5.30 16.27
N ILE A 81 -3.25 6.33 15.48
CA ILE A 81 -1.93 6.62 14.91
C ILE A 81 -0.91 6.88 16.02
N GLU A 82 -1.28 7.61 17.07
CA GLU A 82 -0.43 7.88 18.23
C GLU A 82 -0.15 6.64 19.05
N SER A 83 -1.13 5.73 19.20
CA SER A 83 -0.92 4.45 19.90
C SER A 83 0.20 3.60 19.29
N PHE A 84 0.46 3.75 17.99
CA PHE A 84 1.55 3.06 17.28
C PHE A 84 2.88 3.83 17.28
N ALA A 85 2.96 5.00 17.91
CA ALA A 85 4.17 5.84 17.88
C ALA A 85 5.40 5.12 18.45
N SER A 86 5.24 4.39 19.56
CA SER A 86 6.31 3.58 20.17
C SER A 86 6.83 2.52 19.20
N SER A 87 5.92 1.79 18.55
CA SER A 87 6.23 0.75 17.57
C SER A 87 6.97 1.30 16.35
N ARG A 88 6.57 2.49 15.85
CA ARG A 88 7.27 3.16 14.75
C ARG A 88 8.67 3.58 15.15
N LYS A 89 8.83 4.15 16.36
CA LYS A 89 10.13 4.58 16.89
C LYS A 89 11.09 3.40 17.04
N GLU A 90 10.61 2.28 17.53
CA GLU A 90 11.39 1.04 17.67
C GLU A 90 11.90 0.54 16.30
N LEU A 91 11.00 0.37 15.32
CA LEU A 91 11.38 -0.09 13.98
C LEU A 91 12.35 0.87 13.28
N LEU A 92 12.14 2.18 13.45
CA LEU A 92 13.01 3.19 12.88
C LEU A 92 14.40 3.20 13.54
N THR A 93 14.46 3.00 14.85
CA THR A 93 15.73 2.88 15.58
C THR A 93 16.56 1.72 15.04
N HIS A 94 15.96 0.54 14.89
CA HIS A 94 16.64 -0.62 14.31
C HIS A 94 17.09 -0.41 12.86
N PHE A 95 16.30 0.29 12.06
CA PHE A 95 16.67 0.66 10.70
C PHE A 95 17.90 1.59 10.68
N ILE A 96 17.93 2.61 11.55
CA ILE A 96 19.07 3.53 11.68
C ILE A 96 20.32 2.80 12.19
N GLU A 97 20.18 1.92 13.17
CA GLU A 97 21.29 1.08 13.67
C GLU A 97 21.89 0.21 12.57
N SER A 98 21.03 -0.39 11.74
CA SER A 98 21.47 -1.21 10.59
C SER A 98 22.25 -0.37 9.59
N LEU A 99 21.79 0.86 9.30
CA LEU A 99 22.52 1.80 8.44
C LEU A 99 23.85 2.24 9.04
N LYS A 100 23.91 2.53 10.35
CA LYS A 100 25.15 2.87 11.05
C LYS A 100 26.16 1.73 10.96
N LYS A 101 25.71 0.49 11.16
CA LYS A 101 26.56 -0.71 11.02
C LYS A 101 27.12 -0.82 9.60
N ALA A 102 26.28 -0.71 8.58
CA ALA A 102 26.73 -0.73 7.19
C ALA A 102 27.72 0.41 6.87
N ALA A 103 27.51 1.60 7.44
CA ALA A 103 28.44 2.72 7.29
C ALA A 103 29.80 2.43 7.94
N THR A 104 29.84 1.81 9.12
CA THR A 104 31.09 1.42 9.78
C THR A 104 31.89 0.39 8.98
N THR A 105 31.20 -0.54 8.31
CA THR A 105 31.82 -1.55 7.44
C THR A 105 32.08 -1.03 6.01
N LYS A 106 31.69 0.22 5.71
CA LYS A 106 31.74 0.83 4.36
C LYS A 106 31.05 -0.03 3.30
N GLU A 107 29.97 -0.70 3.69
CA GLU A 107 29.18 -1.55 2.79
C GLU A 107 28.27 -0.70 1.89
N VAL A 108 28.16 -1.09 0.62
CA VAL A 108 27.19 -0.49 -0.31
C VAL A 108 25.81 -1.07 -0.02
N VAL A 109 24.87 -0.21 0.40
CA VAL A 109 23.51 -0.62 0.76
C VAL A 109 22.48 -0.15 -0.26
N ASN A 110 21.50 -1.01 -0.54
CA ASN A 110 20.31 -0.64 -1.31
C ASN A 110 19.24 -0.07 -0.37
N ILE A 111 19.16 1.26 -0.32
CA ILE A 111 18.23 1.99 0.57
C ILE A 111 16.77 1.67 0.20
N SER A 112 16.43 1.57 -1.09
CA SER A 112 15.07 1.26 -1.53
C SER A 112 14.58 -0.08 -0.98
N LYS A 113 15.45 -1.10 -0.98
CA LYS A 113 15.15 -2.41 -0.39
C LYS A 113 14.98 -2.31 1.13
N MET A 114 15.88 -1.60 1.82
CA MET A 114 15.79 -1.47 3.28
C MET A 114 14.54 -0.71 3.73
N VAL A 115 14.16 0.36 3.02
CA VAL A 115 12.92 1.11 3.28
C VAL A 115 11.69 0.27 2.97
N GLY A 116 11.72 -0.53 1.90
CA GLY A 116 10.67 -1.51 1.60
C GLY A 116 10.43 -2.46 2.78
N ASN A 117 11.50 -3.05 3.32
CA ASN A 117 11.42 -3.95 4.48
C ASN A 117 10.91 -3.23 5.74
N LEU A 118 11.30 -1.98 5.97
CA LEU A 118 10.79 -1.18 7.09
C LEU A 118 9.28 -0.96 6.95
N ASN A 119 8.80 -0.62 5.76
CA ASN A 119 7.38 -0.41 5.48
C ASN A 119 6.57 -1.68 5.67
N GLU A 120 7.09 -2.83 5.22
CA GLU A 120 6.47 -4.14 5.43
C GLU A 120 6.33 -4.45 6.92
N LYS A 121 7.44 -4.37 7.68
CA LYS A 121 7.43 -4.60 9.14
C LYS A 121 6.48 -3.67 9.87
N MET A 122 6.47 -2.38 9.50
CA MET A 122 5.57 -1.40 10.10
C MET A 122 4.11 -1.76 9.80
N THR A 123 3.79 -2.11 8.55
CA THR A 123 2.43 -2.48 8.13
C THR A 123 1.94 -3.73 8.86
N LEU A 124 2.77 -4.79 8.91
CA LEU A 124 2.42 -6.03 9.60
C LEU A 124 2.23 -5.82 11.11
N LYS A 125 3.09 -5.02 11.75
CA LYS A 125 2.96 -4.69 13.19
C LYS A 125 1.69 -3.89 13.47
N MET A 126 1.31 -2.97 12.60
CA MET A 126 0.07 -2.18 12.75
C MET A 126 -1.20 -2.99 12.51
N ILE A 127 -1.19 -3.94 11.56
CA ILE A 127 -2.38 -4.73 11.19
C ILE A 127 -2.56 -5.95 12.10
N LEU A 128 -1.49 -6.73 12.30
CA LEU A 128 -1.55 -8.03 12.95
C LEU A 128 -1.06 -7.98 14.41
N GLY A 129 -0.46 -6.87 14.84
CA GLY A 129 0.18 -6.78 16.16
C GLY A 129 1.42 -7.66 16.30
N LEU A 130 1.91 -8.25 15.21
CA LEU A 130 3.03 -9.18 15.24
C LEU A 130 4.33 -8.44 15.56
N VAL A 131 5.01 -8.93 16.60
CA VAL A 131 6.40 -8.61 16.92
C VAL A 131 7.25 -9.67 16.22
N GLU A 132 7.94 -9.29 15.15
CA GLU A 132 8.75 -10.27 14.44
C GLU A 132 9.92 -10.76 15.29
N LYS A 133 9.74 -11.96 15.83
CA LYS A 133 10.77 -12.89 16.29
C LYS A 133 11.43 -13.64 15.11
N TRP A 134 11.38 -13.11 13.89
CA TRP A 134 11.81 -13.81 12.67
C TRP A 134 13.29 -13.60 12.30
N GLN A 135 13.96 -12.61 12.89
CA GLN A 135 15.37 -12.35 12.58
C GLN A 135 16.31 -13.43 13.15
N GLN A 136 15.91 -14.15 14.20
CA GLN A 136 16.70 -15.25 14.77
C GLN A 136 16.54 -16.60 14.05
N GLU A 137 15.56 -16.76 13.14
CA GLU A 137 15.36 -18.03 12.41
C GLU A 137 15.93 -18.02 10.99
N GLY A 138 15.95 -16.85 10.32
CA GLY A 138 16.62 -16.71 9.02
C GLY A 138 18.15 -16.89 9.09
N GLU A 139 18.79 -16.41 10.17
CA GLU A 139 20.23 -16.60 10.39
C GLU A 139 20.59 -18.03 10.86
N ARG A 140 19.69 -18.71 11.58
CA ARG A 140 19.86 -20.13 11.97
C ARG A 140 19.64 -21.12 10.82
N ASN A 141 18.81 -20.79 9.83
CA ASN A 141 18.62 -21.64 8.66
C ASN A 141 19.67 -21.41 7.56
N CYS A 142 20.23 -20.20 7.41
CA CYS A 142 21.33 -19.98 6.46
C CYS A 142 22.62 -20.71 6.88
N SER A 143 22.87 -20.84 8.18
CA SER A 143 24.01 -21.60 8.74
C SER A 143 23.84 -23.12 8.67
N ARG A 144 22.63 -23.64 8.40
CA ARG A 144 22.38 -25.10 8.22
C ARG A 144 22.39 -25.59 6.78
N VAL A 145 22.19 -24.70 5.80
CA VAL A 145 22.17 -25.09 4.37
C VAL A 145 23.59 -25.20 3.80
N GLY A 146 24.59 -24.59 4.45
CA GLY A 146 26.00 -24.66 4.03
C GLY A 146 26.75 -25.94 4.40
N SER A 147 26.15 -26.88 5.16
CA SER A 147 26.87 -28.07 5.66
C SER A 147 26.36 -29.40 5.09
N ALA A 148 25.40 -29.38 4.16
CA ALA A 148 24.82 -30.59 3.55
C ALA A 148 25.13 -30.73 2.05
N ALA A 149 26.20 -30.08 1.58
CA ALA A 149 26.69 -30.18 0.20
C ALA A 149 28.21 -30.39 0.15
N VAL A 150 28.76 -31.21 1.05
CA VAL A 150 30.03 -31.93 0.84
C VAL A 150 29.96 -33.24 1.62
N GLN A 151 29.37 -34.26 1.00
CA GLN A 151 29.78 -35.67 1.06
C GLN A 151 28.97 -36.47 0.06
#